data_AF-A0A0B7NTW1-F1
#
_entry.id   AF-A0A0B7NTW1-F1
#
_cell.length_a   1.000
_cell.length_b   1.000
_cell.length_c   1.000
_cell.angle_alpha   90.00
_cell.angle_beta   90.00
_cell.angle_gamma   90.00
#
_symmetry.space_group_name_H-M   'P 1'
#
loop_
_entity.id
_entity.type
_entity.pdbx_description
1 polymer ?
#
loop_
_entity_poly.entity_id
_entity_poly.type
_entity_poly.pdbx_seq_one_letter_code
_entity_poly.pdbx_strand_id
1 'polypeptide(L)'
;MSKRPERRTTNLSNPLVPQAVEAAQPPNVDEARHEAAKKTGTGEGWTRTSFKHTIEEGRRARGAWFYTQAELGIRPYWQFVQEAVNEKVARLEAEYNDGRPFPDLDAVTPGPKPGITTHRRSRT
;
A
#
# COMPACT_ATOMS: atom_id res chain seq x y z
N MET A 1 28.53 41.58 -0.99
CA MET A 1 27.55 40.53 -0.62
C MET A 1 28.11 39.19 -1.07
N SER A 2 28.34 38.30 -0.11
CA SER A 2 29.09 37.04 -0.24
C SER A 2 28.47 36.08 -1.25
N LYS A 3 29.24 35.68 -2.27
CA LYS A 3 28.92 34.50 -3.08
C LYS A 3 29.20 33.25 -2.26
N ARG A 4 28.20 32.37 -2.16
CA ARG A 4 28.25 31.05 -1.51
C ARG A 4 29.37 30.21 -2.16
N PRO A 5 30.32 29.61 -1.40
CA PRO A 5 31.32 28.73 -1.99
C PRO A 5 30.67 27.44 -2.51
N GLU A 6 31.08 27.00 -3.69
CA GLU A 6 30.59 25.80 -4.36
C GLU A 6 30.97 24.51 -3.59
N ARG A 7 30.12 23.49 -3.63
CA ARG A 7 30.39 22.17 -3.01
C ARG A 7 31.60 21.53 -3.69
N ARG A 8 32.71 21.40 -2.97
CA ARG A 8 33.81 20.50 -3.32
C ARG A 8 33.32 19.05 -3.25
N THR A 9 33.10 18.41 -4.40
CA THR A 9 33.03 16.94 -4.48
C THR A 9 34.46 16.44 -4.64
N THR A 10 35.03 15.83 -3.60
CA THR A 10 36.31 15.13 -3.71
C THR A 10 36.09 13.84 -4.49
N ASN A 11 36.48 13.85 -5.78
CA ASN A 11 36.62 12.65 -6.59
C ASN A 11 37.90 11.92 -6.15
N LEU A 12 37.75 10.69 -5.67
CA LEU A 12 38.86 9.78 -5.42
C LEU A 12 39.39 9.30 -6.76
N SER A 13 40.64 9.63 -7.07
CA SER A 13 41.32 9.35 -8.33
C SER A 13 41.45 7.85 -8.61
N ASN A 14 41.07 7.43 -9.81
CA ASN A 14 41.83 6.43 -10.56
C ASN A 14 41.86 6.84 -12.06
N PRO A 15 43.03 6.90 -12.74
CA PRO A 15 43.16 7.56 -14.03
C PRO A 15 43.22 6.58 -15.20
N LEU A 16 42.33 6.74 -16.20
CA LEU A 16 42.62 6.49 -17.61
C LEU A 16 41.59 7.23 -18.48
N VAL A 17 42.07 7.99 -19.44
CA VAL A 17 41.36 8.97 -20.29
C VAL A 17 40.66 8.25 -21.48
N PRO A 18 39.91 8.93 -22.38
CA PRO A 18 38.50 9.33 -22.35
C PRO A 18 37.64 8.61 -23.41
N GLN A 19 36.34 8.41 -23.21
CA GLN A 19 35.41 8.41 -24.35
C GLN A 19 34.11 9.13 -24.00
N ALA A 20 33.86 10.17 -24.79
CA ALA A 20 32.58 10.83 -24.92
C ALA A 20 31.51 9.79 -25.26
N VAL A 21 30.47 9.72 -24.44
CA VAL A 21 29.20 9.15 -24.83
C VAL A 21 28.12 10.17 -24.51
N GLU A 22 27.57 10.70 -25.60
CA GLU A 22 26.22 11.20 -25.78
C GLU A 22 25.31 11.15 -24.55
N ALA A 23 24.70 12.28 -24.21
CA ALA A 23 23.67 12.38 -23.19
C ALA A 23 22.46 11.49 -23.52
N ALA A 24 22.46 10.26 -23.00
CA ALA A 24 21.27 9.43 -22.93
C ALA A 24 20.36 9.97 -21.83
N GLN A 25 19.13 10.35 -22.21
CA GLN A 25 18.07 10.70 -21.27
C GLN A 25 17.88 9.58 -20.24
N PRO A 26 17.56 9.88 -18.96
CA PRO A 26 17.34 8.84 -17.98
C PRO A 26 16.15 7.96 -18.42
N PRO A 27 16.27 6.62 -18.38
CA PRO A 27 15.17 5.75 -18.74
C PRO A 27 13.99 6.03 -17.81
N ASN A 28 12.81 6.16 -18.42
CA ASN A 28 11.54 6.39 -17.73
C ASN A 28 11.28 5.22 -16.76
N VAL A 29 11.53 5.46 -15.48
CA VAL A 29 11.40 4.47 -14.39
C VAL A 29 10.00 3.88 -14.25
N ASP A 30 8.99 4.54 -14.82
CA ASP A 30 7.61 4.04 -14.83
C ASP A 30 7.44 2.84 -15.76
N GLU A 31 8.02 2.85 -16.96
CA GLU A 31 7.87 1.73 -17.92
C GLU A 31 8.58 0.46 -17.43
N ALA A 32 9.75 0.61 -16.79
CA ALA A 32 10.50 -0.51 -16.21
C ALA A 32 9.73 -1.21 -15.06
N ARG A 33 8.87 -0.47 -14.35
CA ARG A 33 8.02 -1.04 -13.29
C ARG A 33 6.85 -1.85 -13.86
N HIS A 34 6.34 -1.47 -15.03
CA HIS A 34 5.24 -2.16 -15.69
C HIS A 34 5.67 -3.50 -16.32
N GLU A 35 6.90 -3.60 -16.84
CA GLU A 35 7.42 -4.85 -17.42
C GLU A 35 7.82 -5.90 -16.36
N ALA A 36 8.24 -5.48 -15.16
CA ALA A 36 8.62 -6.40 -14.08
C ALA A 36 7.45 -7.18 -13.46
N ALA A 37 6.20 -6.82 -13.78
CA ALA A 37 5.00 -7.45 -13.22
C ALA A 37 4.64 -8.80 -13.89
N LYS A 38 5.28 -9.18 -15.00
CA LYS A 38 5.07 -10.49 -15.65
C LYS A 38 6.03 -11.55 -15.11
N LYS A 39 5.90 -11.92 -13.84
CA LYS A 39 6.40 -13.20 -13.34
C LYS A 39 5.29 -13.87 -12.54
N THR A 40 4.61 -14.80 -13.21
CA THR A 40 3.64 -15.75 -12.65
C THR A 40 4.35 -16.63 -11.63
N GLY A 41 4.12 -16.35 -10.35
CA GLY A 41 4.47 -17.23 -9.24
C GLY A 41 3.19 -17.75 -8.59
N THR A 42 3.10 -19.06 -8.38
CA THR A 42 2.09 -19.78 -7.59
C THR A 42 2.24 -19.49 -6.09
N GLY A 43 2.39 -18.22 -5.73
CA GLY A 43 2.24 -17.72 -4.36
C GLY A 43 0.83 -17.18 -4.18
N GLU A 44 0.40 -17.07 -2.94
CA GLU A 44 -0.84 -16.37 -2.57
C GLU A 44 -0.92 -15.04 -3.33
N GLY A 45 -2.00 -14.87 -4.10
CA GLY A 45 -2.14 -13.77 -5.03
C GLY A 45 -2.37 -12.46 -4.29
N TRP A 46 -1.33 -11.64 -4.14
CA TRP A 46 -1.47 -10.32 -3.55
C TRP A 46 -2.10 -9.36 -4.56
N THR A 47 -3.28 -8.82 -4.22
CA THR A 47 -3.91 -7.74 -4.99
C THR A 47 -3.61 -6.40 -4.32
N ARG A 48 -3.34 -5.36 -5.13
CA ARG A 48 -3.15 -3.99 -4.62
C ARG A 48 -4.45 -3.21 -4.79
N THR A 49 -4.88 -2.59 -3.70
CA THR A 49 -6.02 -1.66 -3.70
C THR A 49 -5.56 -0.30 -3.22
N SER A 50 -6.11 0.75 -3.81
CA SER A 50 -5.90 2.14 -3.38
C SER A 50 -7.21 2.69 -2.82
N PHE A 51 -7.15 3.33 -1.66
CA PHE A 51 -8.28 4.01 -1.04
C PHE A 51 -8.00 5.51 -0.95
N LYS A 52 -9.07 6.30 -0.89
CA LYS A 52 -8.97 7.75 -0.68
C LYS A 52 -8.82 8.03 0.81
N HIS A 53 -7.90 8.92 1.13
CA HIS A 53 -7.75 9.52 2.46
C HIS A 53 -7.30 10.97 2.30
N THR A 54 -7.42 11.77 3.34
CA THR A 54 -6.79 13.10 3.35
C THR A 54 -5.29 12.99 3.54
N ILE A 55 -4.56 14.04 3.15
CA ILE A 55 -3.11 14.11 3.38
C ILE A 55 -2.79 13.99 4.88
N GLU A 56 -3.61 14.61 5.73
CA GLU A 56 -3.45 14.59 7.18
C GLU A 56 -3.71 13.20 7.78
N GLU A 57 -4.72 12.49 7.30
CA GLU A 57 -4.97 11.08 7.68
C GLU A 57 -3.78 10.19 7.32
N GLY A 58 -3.25 10.34 6.10
CA GLY A 58 -2.07 9.60 5.66
C GLY A 58 -0.84 9.88 6.52
N ARG A 59 -0.58 11.16 6.84
CA ARG A 59 0.52 11.57 7.73
C ARG A 59 0.37 10.99 9.14
N ARG A 60 -0.83 11.07 9.71
CA ARG A 60 -1.13 10.56 11.05
C ARG A 60 -0.94 9.04 11.13
N ALA A 61 -1.52 8.30 10.20
CA ALA A 61 -1.39 6.84 10.15
C ALA A 61 0.07 6.40 9.97
N ARG A 62 0.81 7.10 9.10
CA ARG A 62 2.22 6.80 8.86
C ARG A 62 3.10 7.14 10.06
N GLY A 63 2.81 8.23 10.77
CA GLY A 63 3.46 8.58 12.03
C GLY A 63 3.21 7.53 13.12
N ALA A 64 1.96 7.13 13.31
CA ALA A 64 1.59 6.08 14.26
C ALA A 64 2.39 4.79 14.00
N TRP A 65 2.33 4.27 12.78
CA TRP A 65 3.11 3.08 12.40
C TRP A 65 4.61 3.27 12.59
N PHE A 66 5.19 4.39 12.16
CA PHE A 66 6.64 4.59 12.20
C PHE A 66 7.20 4.55 13.64
N TYR A 67 6.45 5.09 14.61
CA TYR A 67 6.88 5.14 16.01
C TYR A 67 6.51 3.89 16.81
N THR A 68 5.62 3.02 16.31
CA THR A 68 5.19 1.79 17.02
C THR A 68 5.63 0.49 16.35
N GLN A 69 6.10 0.51 15.10
CA GLN A 69 6.44 -0.71 14.34
C GLN A 69 7.48 -1.62 15.00
N ALA A 70 8.40 -1.06 15.81
CA ALA A 70 9.41 -1.84 16.51
C ALA A 70 8.81 -2.58 17.72
N GLU A 71 7.93 -1.90 18.46
CA GLU A 71 7.25 -2.44 19.64
C GLU A 71 6.24 -3.52 19.25
N LEU A 72 5.45 -3.26 18.20
CA LEU A 72 4.41 -4.17 17.73
C LEU A 72 4.93 -5.27 16.79
N GLY A 73 6.19 -5.19 16.36
CA GLY A 73 6.78 -6.11 15.38
C GLY A 73 6.23 -5.97 13.95
N ILE A 74 5.41 -4.97 13.66
CA ILE A 74 4.75 -4.76 12.36
C ILE A 74 5.66 -3.96 11.42
N ARG A 75 6.58 -4.66 10.76
CA ARG A 75 7.56 -4.06 9.85
C ARG A 75 6.97 -3.47 8.57
N PRO A 76 5.96 -4.06 7.91
CA PRO A 76 5.40 -3.47 6.71
C PRO A 76 4.19 -2.59 7.01
N TYR A 77 4.17 -1.37 6.46
CA TYR A 77 3.03 -0.45 6.64
C TYR A 77 1.69 -1.03 6.15
N TRP A 78 1.69 -1.85 5.09
CA TRP A 78 0.45 -2.46 4.60
C TRP A 78 -0.15 -3.43 5.63
N GLN A 79 0.67 -4.12 6.41
CA GLN A 79 0.20 -5.04 7.46
C GLN A 79 -0.47 -4.26 8.59
N PHE A 80 0.11 -3.12 8.99
CA PHE A 80 -0.51 -2.21 9.95
C PHE A 80 -1.92 -1.76 9.50
N VAL A 81 -2.08 -1.45 8.21
CA VAL A 81 -3.39 -1.09 7.65
C VAL A 81 -4.33 -2.29 7.61
N GLN A 82 -3.86 -3.47 7.21
CA GLN A 82 -4.69 -4.68 7.16
C GLN A 82 -5.16 -5.14 8.54
N GLU A 83 -4.34 -5.01 9.58
CA GLU A 83 -4.77 -5.29 10.95
C GLU A 83 -5.91 -4.38 11.40
N ALA A 84 -5.82 -3.08 11.11
CA ALA A 84 -6.91 -2.14 11.40
C ALA A 84 -8.20 -2.45 10.62
N VAL A 85 -8.07 -2.89 9.36
CA VAL A 85 -9.22 -3.36 8.57
C VAL A 85 -9.83 -4.61 9.21
N ASN A 86 -9.01 -5.59 9.57
CA ASN A 86 -9.47 -6.84 10.18
C ASN A 86 -10.15 -6.61 11.53
N GLU A 87 -9.62 -5.72 12.37
CA GLU A 87 -10.25 -5.32 13.63
C GLU A 87 -11.64 -4.74 13.40
N LYS A 88 -11.77 -3.84 12.40
CA LYS A 88 -13.06 -3.26 12.05
C LYS A 88 -14.03 -4.30 11.51
N VAL A 89 -13.57 -5.23 10.67
CA VAL A 89 -14.40 -6.33 10.13
C VAL A 89 -14.89 -7.23 11.26
N ALA A 90 -14.00 -7.71 12.13
CA ALA A 90 -14.36 -8.55 13.26
C ALA A 90 -15.39 -7.87 14.18
N ARG A 91 -15.24 -6.55 14.41
CA ARG A 91 -16.23 -5.77 15.16
C ARG A 91 -17.60 -5.78 14.47
N LEU A 92 -17.65 -5.62 13.15
CA LEU A 92 -18.90 -5.61 12.39
C LEU A 92 -19.53 -7.00 12.31
N GLU A 93 -18.74 -8.06 12.21
CA GLU A 93 -19.22 -9.44 12.25
C GLU A 93 -19.86 -9.76 13.60
N ALA A 94 -19.23 -9.34 14.70
CA ALA A 94 -19.79 -9.45 16.04
C ALA A 94 -21.09 -8.63 16.21
N GLU A 95 -21.13 -7.41 15.65
CA GLU A 95 -22.25 -6.47 15.81
C GLU A 95 -23.46 -6.80 14.92
N TYR A 96 -23.23 -7.30 13.70
CA TYR A 96 -24.27 -7.42 12.66
C TYR A 96 -24.44 -8.82 12.07
N ASN A 97 -23.63 -9.80 12.45
CA ASN A 97 -23.69 -11.14 11.87
C ASN A 97 -23.47 -12.25 12.92
N ASP A 98 -23.87 -12.02 14.16
CA ASP A 98 -23.78 -12.98 15.28
C ASP A 98 -22.36 -13.54 15.51
N GLY A 99 -21.34 -12.74 15.23
CA GLY A 99 -19.93 -13.15 15.30
C GLY A 99 -19.49 -14.12 14.19
N ARG A 100 -20.31 -14.30 13.16
CA ARG A 100 -19.99 -15.11 11.98
C ARG A 100 -19.40 -14.21 10.88
N PRO A 101 -18.55 -14.76 9.99
CA PRO A 101 -18.06 -14.03 8.83
C PRO A 101 -19.17 -13.63 7.87
N PHE A 102 -19.05 -12.44 7.28
CA PHE A 102 -19.97 -12.03 6.21
C PHE A 102 -19.83 -12.94 4.97
N PRO A 103 -20.90 -13.10 4.17
CA PRO A 103 -20.80 -13.83 2.91
C PRO A 103 -19.78 -13.20 1.96
N ASP A 104 -19.01 -14.03 1.26
CA ASP A 104 -18.08 -13.57 0.23
C ASP A 104 -18.84 -12.85 -0.89
N LEU A 105 -18.36 -11.66 -1.24
CA LEU A 105 -18.90 -10.87 -2.34
C LEU A 105 -17.86 -10.74 -3.43
N ASP A 106 -18.23 -11.16 -4.64
CA ASP A 106 -17.49 -10.76 -5.84
C ASP A 106 -17.66 -9.24 -6.05
N ALA A 107 -16.66 -8.58 -6.62
CA ALA A 107 -16.61 -7.12 -6.82
C ALA A 107 -17.80 -6.52 -7.61
N VAL A 108 -18.61 -7.37 -8.27
CA VAL A 108 -19.78 -6.99 -9.08
C VAL A 108 -21.09 -7.09 -8.28
N THR A 109 -21.08 -7.59 -7.05
CA THR A 109 -22.31 -7.82 -6.29
C THR A 109 -22.96 -6.48 -5.90
N PRO A 110 -24.15 -6.15 -6.43
CA PRO A 110 -24.83 -4.92 -6.06
C PRO A 110 -25.28 -5.01 -4.59
N GLY A 111 -25.00 -3.95 -3.83
CA GLY A 111 -25.38 -3.88 -2.42
C GLY A 111 -26.91 -4.03 -2.22
N PRO A 112 -27.34 -4.47 -1.03
CA PRO A 112 -28.77 -4.59 -0.74
C PRO A 112 -29.44 -3.23 -0.93
N LYS A 113 -30.51 -3.20 -1.75
CA LYS A 113 -31.32 -1.98 -1.92
C LYS A 113 -31.88 -1.59 -0.56
N PRO A 114 -31.80 -0.31 -0.16
CA PRO A 114 -32.38 0.13 1.11
C PRO A 114 -33.88 -0.23 1.12
N GLY A 115 -34.28 -1.11 2.03
CA GLY A 115 -35.66 -1.60 2.17
C GLY A 115 -35.87 -3.12 2.01
N ILE A 116 -34.88 -3.88 1.52
CA ILE A 116 -34.96 -5.36 1.45
C ILE A 116 -34.08 -5.95 2.56
N THR A 117 -34.49 -5.80 3.82
CA THR A 117 -33.89 -6.58 4.90
C THR A 117 -34.52 -7.97 4.86
N THR A 118 -33.92 -8.87 4.10
CA THR A 118 -34.30 -10.28 4.03
C THR A 118 -34.05 -10.94 5.40
N HIS A 119 -34.98 -10.75 6.33
CA HIS A 119 -35.07 -11.59 7.52
C HIS A 119 -35.57 -12.95 7.03
N ARG A 120 -34.65 -13.82 6.62
CA ARG A 120 -34.96 -15.24 6.44
C ARG A 120 -35.21 -15.81 7.84
N ARG A 121 -36.43 -15.63 8.35
CA ARG A 121 -36.89 -16.32 9.56
C ARG A 121 -36.82 -17.81 9.26
N SER A 122 -35.88 -18.50 9.89
CA SER A 122 -35.86 -19.95 9.95
C SER A 122 -37.18 -20.40 10.58
N ARG A 123 -38.01 -21.04 9.77
CA ARG A 123 -39.25 -21.69 10.19
C ARG A 123 -38.90 -23.13 10.51
N THR A 124 -38.82 -23.47 11.79
CA THR A 124 -38.95 -24.82 12.34
C THR A 124 -39.52 -24.69 13.74
#